data_AF-A0A4Y2NLT2-F1
#
_entry.id   AF-A0A4Y2NLT2-F1
#
_cell.length_a   1.000
_cell.length_b   1.000
_cell.length_c   1.000
_cell.angle_alpha   90.00
_cell.angle_beta   90.00
_cell.angle_gamma   90.00
#
_symmetry.space_group_name_H-M   'P 1'
#
loop_
_entity.id
_entity.type
_entity.pdbx_description
1 polymer ?
#
loop_
_entity_poly.entity_id
_entity_poly.type
_entity_poly.pdbx_seq_one_letter_code
_entity_poly.pdbx_strand_id
1 'polypeptide(L)'
;MNKESSVNHLFEAYEDDVMSPHTSMGEVNGFPVPILCDTGSSIDVMCLKVVKPELFTGEHAWVQQPLDDAPVCLLLAEVELK
;
A
#
# COMPACT_ATOMS: atom_id res chain seq x y z
N MET A 1 15.69 -0.11 29.40
CA MET A 1 15.82 0.81 28.25
C MET A 1 15.17 0.11 27.08
N ASN A 2 13.91 0.43 26.81
CA ASN A 2 13.16 -0.22 25.74
C ASN A 2 13.52 0.54 24.47
N LYS A 3 14.29 -0.11 23.60
CA LYS A 3 14.64 0.43 22.30
C LYS A 3 13.40 0.26 21.43
N GLU A 4 12.59 1.30 21.32
CA GLU A 4 11.59 1.38 20.25
C GLU A 4 12.37 1.24 18.93
N SER A 5 12.26 0.07 18.30
CA SER A 5 12.63 -0.05 16.90
C SER A 5 11.57 0.73 16.15
N SER A 6 11.94 1.89 15.62
CA SER A 6 11.17 2.53 14.55
C SER A 6 11.26 1.61 13.34
N VAL A 7 10.43 0.57 13.31
CA VAL A 7 10.03 -0.05 12.06
C VAL A 7 9.39 1.09 11.29
N ASN A 8 9.81 1.34 10.06
CA ASN A 8 9.25 2.38 9.20
C ASN A 8 7.78 2.03 8.90
N HIS A 9 6.90 2.27 9.86
CA HIS A 9 5.49 2.41 9.65
C HIS A 9 5.33 3.77 8.99
N LEU A 10 5.46 3.81 7.66
CA LEU A 10 5.08 4.97 6.88
C LEU A 10 3.55 5.11 6.96
N PHE A 11 3.09 5.57 8.11
CA PHE A 11 1.74 6.05 8.31
C PHE A 11 1.91 7.41 9.00
N GLU A 12 1.36 8.44 8.37
CA GLU A 12 1.32 9.84 8.81
C GLU A 12 2.49 10.74 8.37
N ALA A 13 2.68 10.84 7.05
CA ALA A 13 2.90 12.15 6.44
C ALA A 13 2.56 12.06 4.94
N TYR A 14 1.35 12.46 4.58
CA TYR A 14 1.12 12.99 3.23
C TYR A 14 1.75 14.39 3.18
N GLU A 15 3.08 14.44 3.17
CA GLU A 15 3.74 15.53 2.45
C GLU A 15 3.56 15.12 0.98
N ASP A 16 2.47 15.59 0.36
CA ASP A 16 2.04 15.25 -1.01
C ASP A 16 3.19 15.34 -2.03
N ASP A 17 4.22 16.13 -1.72
CA ASP A 17 5.36 16.39 -2.59
C ASP A 17 6.43 15.28 -2.57
N VAL A 18 6.65 14.59 -1.45
CA VAL A 18 7.79 13.65 -1.31
C VAL A 18 7.60 12.39 -2.17
N MET A 19 6.39 11.85 -2.21
CA MET A 19 6.08 10.61 -2.93
C MET A 19 5.49 10.87 -4.33
N SER A 20 5.23 12.13 -4.68
CA SER A 20 4.66 12.52 -5.98
C SER A 20 5.40 11.91 -7.19
N PRO A 21 6.75 11.89 -7.25
CA PRO A 21 7.47 11.29 -8.39
C PRO A 21 7.27 9.77 -8.53
N HIS A 22 6.84 9.10 -7.46
CA HIS A 22 6.67 7.65 -7.38
C HIS A 22 5.20 7.22 -7.31
N THR A 23 4.29 8.19 -7.34
CA THR A 23 2.85 7.96 -7.29
C THR A 23 2.27 8.11 -8.69
N SER A 24 1.59 7.08 -9.17
CA SER A 24 0.81 7.13 -10.40
C SER A 24 -0.69 7.09 -10.08
N MET A 25 -1.53 7.62 -10.97
CA MET A 25 -2.98 7.47 -10.84
C MET A 25 -3.43 6.22 -11.59
N GLY A 26 -4.02 5.27 -10.87
CA GLY A 26 -4.73 4.13 -11.45
C GLY A 26 -6.22 4.18 -11.13
N GLU A 27 -6.97 3.20 -11.62
CA GLU A 27 -8.40 3.07 -11.36
C GLU A 27 -8.70 1.75 -10.63
N VAL A 28 -9.47 1.82 -9.54
CA VAL A 28 -10.00 0.65 -8.83
C VAL A 28 -11.51 0.70 -8.95
N ASN A 29 -12.09 -0.24 -9.70
CA ASN A 29 -13.53 -0.29 -9.98
C ASN A 29 -14.10 1.07 -10.49
N GLY A 30 -13.35 1.76 -11.36
CA GLY A 30 -13.71 3.06 -11.94
C GLY A 30 -13.49 4.27 -11.03
N PHE A 31 -12.88 4.10 -9.85
CA PHE A 31 -12.49 5.22 -8.99
C PHE A 31 -10.99 5.50 -9.11
N PRO A 32 -10.60 6.77 -9.37
CA PRO A 32 -9.19 7.14 -9.47
C PRO A 32 -8.53 7.09 -8.08
N VAL A 33 -7.43 6.35 -7.98
CA VAL A 33 -6.66 6.18 -6.74
C VAL A 33 -5.16 6.42 -6.99
N PRO A 34 -4.46 7.09 -6.05
CA PRO A 34 -3.02 7.20 -6.08
C PRO A 34 -2.37 5.87 -5.70
N ILE A 35 -1.47 5.40 -6.55
CA ILE A 35 -0.76 4.12 -6.43
C ILE A 35 0.73 4.42 -6.30
N LEU A 36 1.35 3.93 -5.23
CA LEU A 36 2.79 4.00 -5.06
C LEU A 36 3.44 2.83 -5.81
N CYS A 37 4.12 3.12 -6.92
CA CYS A 37 4.82 2.13 -7.73
C CYS A 37 6.29 2.08 -7.30
N ASP A 38 6.62 1.14 -6.42
CA ASP A 38 8.01 0.85 -6.05
C ASP A 38 8.61 -0.14 -7.05
N THR A 39 9.60 0.28 -7.83
CA THR A 39 10.29 -0.57 -8.81
C THR A 39 11.04 -1.74 -8.18
N GLY A 40 11.29 -1.71 -6.87
CA GLY A 40 11.84 -2.82 -6.10
C GLY A 40 10.80 -3.86 -5.65
N SER A 41 9.50 -3.59 -5.85
CA SER A 41 8.40 -4.44 -5.40
C SER A 41 7.72 -5.13 -6.58
N SER A 42 7.30 -6.38 -6.37
CA SER A 42 6.41 -7.08 -7.30
C SER A 42 4.92 -6.83 -7.01
N ILE A 43 4.61 -6.05 -5.97
CA ILE A 43 3.25 -5.65 -5.57
C ILE A 43 3.16 -4.14 -5.40
N ASP A 44 2.11 -3.53 -5.93
CA ASP A 44 1.77 -2.14 -5.64
C ASP A 44 1.01 -2.06 -4.31
N VAL A 45 1.27 -1.01 -3.52
CA VAL A 45 0.61 -0.80 -2.23
C VAL A 45 -0.24 0.47 -2.30
N MET A 46 -1.47 0.37 -1.81
CA MET A 46 -2.40 1.49 -1.70
C MET A 46 -2.82 1.72 -0.25
N CYS A 47 -3.16 2.97 0.06
CA CYS A 47 -3.67 3.31 1.37
C CYS A 47 -5.09 2.76 1.54
N LEU A 48 -5.30 1.92 2.56
CA LEU A 48 -6.62 1.35 2.87
C LEU A 48 -7.70 2.43 3.08
N LYS A 49 -7.31 3.64 3.53
CA LYS A 49 -8.26 4.76 3.75
C LYS A 49 -8.91 5.26 2.46
N VAL A 50 -8.31 5.02 1.29
CA VAL A 50 -8.85 5.47 0.00
C VAL A 50 -9.65 4.38 -0.73
N VAL A 51 -9.63 3.14 -0.23
CA VAL A 51 -10.33 1.99 -0.83
C VAL A 51 -11.48 1.57 0.08
N LYS A 52 -12.71 1.60 -0.43
CA LYS A 52 -13.86 1.10 0.34
C LYS A 52 -13.80 -0.44 0.45
N PRO A 53 -14.27 -1.03 1.55
CA PRO A 53 -14.28 -2.48 1.74
C PRO A 53 -14.96 -3.27 0.61
N GLU A 54 -15.96 -2.67 -0.05
CA GLU A 54 -16.68 -3.30 -1.17
C GLU A 54 -15.82 -3.48 -2.43
N LEU A 55 -14.64 -2.85 -2.50
CA LEU A 55 -13.77 -2.85 -3.67
C LEU A 55 -12.72 -3.97 -3.65
N PHE A 56 -12.63 -4.73 -2.55
CA PHE A 56 -11.72 -5.88 -2.46
C PHE A 56 -12.32 -7.10 -3.15
N THR A 57 -11.46 -7.94 -3.73
CA THR A 57 -11.87 -9.16 -4.43
C THR A 57 -12.30 -10.29 -3.47
N GLY A 58 -12.06 -10.10 -2.16
CA GLY A 58 -12.20 -11.14 -1.14
C GLY A 58 -10.97 -12.05 -1.04
N GLU A 59 -9.99 -11.89 -1.94
CA GLU A 59 -8.70 -12.57 -1.87
C GLU A 59 -7.73 -11.79 -0.96
N HIS A 60 -6.71 -12.50 -0.47
CA HIS A 60 -5.71 -11.94 0.41
C HIS A 60 -4.30 -12.45 0.08
N ALA A 61 -3.30 -11.60 0.29
CA ALA A 61 -1.90 -11.94 0.23
C ALA A 61 -1.28 -11.89 1.62
N TRP A 62 -0.43 -12.87 1.93
CA TRP A 62 0.39 -12.84 3.14
C TRP A 62 1.77 -12.31 2.77
N VAL A 63 2.15 -11.19 3.35
CA VAL A 63 3.43 -10.53 3.09
C VAL A 63 4.25 -10.57 4.37
N GLN A 64 5.50 -11.05 4.26
CA GLN A 64 6.46 -10.99 5.36
C GLN A 64 7.57 -10.04 4.97
N GLN A 65 7.67 -8.89 5.63
CA GLN A 65 8.78 -7.97 5.42
C GLN A 65 10.00 -8.43 6.23
N PRO A 66 11.23 -8.05 5.83
CA PRO A 66 12.46 -8.47 6.51
C PRO A 66 12.55 -8.09 8.00
N LEU A 67 11.77 -7.09 8.43
CA LEU A 67 11.75 -6.59 9.81
C LEU A 67 10.53 -7.07 10.61
N ASP A 68 9.61 -7.82 9.98
CA ASP A 68 8.42 -8.31 10.65
C ASP A 68 8.70 -9.61 11.40
N ASP A 69 8.23 -9.69 12.65
CA ASP A 69 8.28 -10.92 13.44
C ASP A 69 7.31 -12.00 12.91
N ALA A 70 6.27 -11.60 12.17
CA ALA A 70 5.28 -12.49 11.57
C ALA A 70 4.69 -11.89 10.27
N PRO A 71 4.21 -12.72 9.33
CA PRO A 71 3.54 -12.23 8.12
C PRO A 71 2.28 -11.43 8.41
N VAL A 72 2.04 -10.39 7.62
CA VAL A 72 0.84 -9.55 7.64
C VAL A 72 -0.10 -9.95 6.51
N CYS A 73 -1.41 -9.96 6.78
CA CYS A 73 -2.44 -10.23 5.78
C CYS A 73 -2.89 -8.91 5.11
N LEU A 74 -2.76 -8.84 3.78
CA LEU A 74 -3.20 -7.71 2.97
C LEU A 74 -4.34 -8.12 2.05
N LEU A 75 -5.37 -7.29 1.94
CA LEU A 75 -6.50 -7.50 1.04
C LEU A 75 -6.13 -7.10 -0.38
N LEU A 76 -6.59 -7.89 -1.36
CA LEU A 76 -6.36 -7.60 -2.78
C LEU A 76 -7.54 -6.84 -3.39
N ALA A 77 -7.22 -5.84 -4.21
CA ALA A 77 -8.17 -5.11 -5.03
C ALA A 77 -7.73 -5.22 -6.50
N GLU A 78 -8.71 -5.24 -7.42
CA GLU A 78 -8.44 -5.20 -8.85
C GLU A 78 -8.15 -3.76 -9.28
N VAL A 79 -7.11 -3.59 -10.08
CA VAL A 79 -6.58 -2.28 -10.49
C VAL A 79 -6.42 -2.26 -12.00
N GLU A 80 -6.96 -1.24 -12.65
CA GLU A 80 -6.66 -0.89 -14.02
C GLU A 80 -5.57 0.19 -14.04
N LEU A 81 -4.43 -0.16 -14.62
CA LEU A 81 -3.32 0.78 -14.87
C LEU A 81 -3.48 1.39 -16.27
N LYS A 82 -3.21 2.69 -16.40
CA LYS A 82 -3.24 3.42 -17.69
C LYS A 82 -1.88 3.52 -18.34
#